data_AF-A0A1Q6UZA1-F1
#
_entry.id   AF-A0A1Q6UZA1-F1
#
_cell.length_a   1.000
_cell.length_b   1.000
_cell.length_c   1.000
_cell.angle_alpha   90.00
_cell.angle_beta   90.00
_cell.angle_gamma   90.00
#
_symmetry.space_group_name_H-M   'P 1'
#
loop_
_entity.id
_entity.type
_entity.pdbx_description
1 polymer ?
#
loop_
_entity_poly.entity_id
_entity_poly.type
_entity_poly.pdbx_seq_one_letter_code
_entity_poly.pdbx_strand_id
1 'polypeptide(L)'
;MKEAIHFFEGTHDFTSFVSSEDERENKVRTIFKTNIKEKNGIIEITFQADGFMKYQVRNMVGLLLYVGSGKKDVKEVSSIIDAKDRTKSVKTAPPEGLYLKKVWY
;
A
#
# COMPACT_ATOMS: atom_id res chain seq x y z
N MET A 1 12.33 2.40 -1.68
CA MET A 1 10.93 2.92 -1.73
C MET A 1 10.44 3.21 -3.14
N LYS A 2 11.12 4.08 -3.90
CA LYS A 2 10.66 4.48 -5.24
C LYS A 2 10.48 3.32 -6.22
N GLU A 3 11.38 2.33 -6.21
CA GLU A 3 11.20 1.12 -7.01
C GLU A 3 10.07 0.24 -6.45
N ALA A 4 10.08 0.02 -5.14
CA ALA A 4 9.16 -0.87 -4.45
C ALA A 4 7.67 -0.51 -4.58
N ILE A 5 7.34 0.78 -4.70
CA ILE A 5 5.93 1.22 -4.81
C ILE A 5 5.28 0.77 -6.12
N HIS A 6 6.06 0.58 -7.18
CA HIS A 6 5.53 0.15 -8.49
C HIS A 6 4.99 -1.29 -8.47
N PHE A 7 5.42 -2.14 -7.53
CA PHE A 7 4.84 -3.47 -7.36
C PHE A 7 3.36 -3.45 -6.97
N PHE A 8 2.87 -2.34 -6.43
CA PHE A 8 1.45 -2.20 -6.14
C PHE A 8 0.60 -1.86 -7.35
N GLU A 9 1.18 -1.36 -8.45
CA GLU A 9 0.45 -0.99 -9.67
C GLU A 9 -0.08 -2.24 -10.38
N GLY A 10 -1.27 -2.12 -10.98
CA GLY A 10 -1.99 -3.22 -11.59
C GLY A 10 -3.12 -3.78 -10.72
N THR A 11 -3.66 -4.93 -11.13
CA THR A 11 -4.79 -5.60 -10.49
C THR A 11 -4.28 -6.74 -9.62
N HIS A 12 -4.50 -6.63 -8.31
CA HIS A 12 -3.96 -7.58 -7.32
C HIS A 12 -5.00 -7.93 -6.27
N ASP A 13 -4.84 -9.10 -5.66
CA ASP A 13 -5.49 -9.46 -4.42
C ASP A 13 -4.72 -8.82 -3.25
N PHE A 14 -5.36 -7.87 -2.57
CA PHE A 14 -4.74 -7.12 -1.47
C PHE A 14 -5.05 -7.73 -0.09
N THR A 15 -5.35 -9.02 0.01
CA THR A 15 -5.64 -9.70 1.29
C THR A 15 -4.57 -9.44 2.36
N SER A 16 -3.30 -9.38 1.98
CA SER A 16 -2.19 -9.09 2.90
C SER A 16 -2.21 -7.66 3.48
N PHE A 17 -3.03 -6.76 2.92
CA PHE A 17 -3.05 -5.34 3.25
C PHE A 17 -4.39 -4.84 3.84
N VAL A 18 -5.37 -5.71 4.10
CA VAL A 18 -6.68 -5.28 4.63
C VAL A 18 -6.88 -5.58 6.12
N SER A 19 -7.91 -4.99 6.73
CA SER A 19 -8.34 -5.33 8.08
C SER A 19 -8.76 -6.81 8.21
N SER A 20 -8.62 -7.41 9.40
CA SER A 20 -9.24 -8.72 9.70
C SER A 20 -10.75 -8.65 9.71
N GLU A 21 -11.29 -7.47 10.05
CA GLU A 21 -12.72 -7.19 10.08
C GLU A 21 -13.28 -6.97 8.67
N ASP A 22 -12.46 -7.08 7.63
CA ASP A 22 -12.89 -6.96 6.26
C ASP A 22 -13.43 -8.31 5.76
N GLU A 23 -14.75 -8.47 5.89
CA GLU A 23 -15.51 -9.69 5.54
C GLU A 23 -15.81 -9.80 4.04
N ARG A 24 -15.38 -8.84 3.22
CA ARG A 24 -15.58 -8.91 1.77
C ARG A 24 -14.86 -10.13 1.20
N GLU A 25 -15.58 -10.94 0.43
CA GLU A 25 -15.00 -12.06 -0.31
C GLU A 25 -14.01 -11.59 -1.39
N ASN A 26 -14.33 -10.48 -2.07
CA ASN A 26 -13.48 -9.94 -3.11
C ASN A 26 -12.56 -8.82 -2.58
N LYS A 27 -11.29 -9.18 -2.41
CA LYS A 27 -10.19 -8.29 -1.99
C LYS A 27 -9.30 -7.83 -3.15
N VAL A 28 -9.77 -7.98 -4.39
CA VAL A 28 -9.08 -7.53 -5.60
C VAL A 28 -9.35 -6.04 -5.83
N ARG A 29 -8.29 -5.27 -6.08
CA ARG A 29 -8.37 -3.86 -6.49
C ARG A 29 -7.37 -3.59 -7.60
N THR A 30 -7.59 -2.53 -8.35
CA THR A 30 -6.68 -2.05 -9.37
C THR A 30 -6.08 -0.72 -8.95
N ILE A 31 -4.77 -0.69 -8.71
CA ILE A 31 -4.03 0.55 -8.52
C ILE A 31 -3.51 0.99 -9.88
N PHE A 32 -4.05 2.11 -10.37
CA PHE A 32 -3.72 2.67 -11.67
C PHE A 32 -2.37 3.37 -11.68
N LYS A 33 -2.05 4.04 -10.58
CA LYS A 33 -0.85 4.87 -10.50
C LYS A 33 -0.39 5.05 -9.07
N THR A 34 0.92 5.01 -8.90
CA THR A 34 1.60 5.35 -7.67
C THR A 34 2.63 6.44 -7.91
N ASN A 35 3.00 7.15 -6.84
CA ASN A 35 4.02 8.19 -6.93
C ASN A 35 4.63 8.47 -5.56
N ILE A 36 5.93 8.74 -5.53
CA ILE A 36 6.65 9.24 -4.35
C ILE A 36 7.37 10.53 -4.73
N LYS A 37 7.02 11.63 -4.08
CA LYS A 37 7.69 12.93 -4.20
C LYS A 37 8.35 13.29 -2.88
N GLU A 38 9.53 13.87 -2.96
CA GLU A 38 10.22 14.42 -1.80
C GLU A 38 10.36 15.93 -2.01
N LYS A 39 9.89 16.70 -1.04
CA LYS A 39 9.99 18.16 -1.06
C LYS A 39 10.09 18.69 0.36
N ASN A 40 11.08 19.54 0.62
CA ASN A 40 11.29 20.19 1.92
C ASN A 40 11.34 19.21 3.11
N GLY A 41 11.99 18.05 2.92
CA GLY A 41 12.06 17.00 3.95
C GLY A 41 10.76 16.21 4.16
N ILE A 42 9.72 16.43 3.34
CA ILE A 42 8.46 15.68 3.38
C ILE A 42 8.41 14.71 2.21
N ILE A 43 8.10 13.46 2.50
CA ILE A 43 7.85 12.41 1.50
C ILE A 43 6.33 12.29 1.29
N GLU A 44 5.83 12.75 0.15
CA GLU A 44 4.44 12.56 -0.28
C GLU A 44 4.34 11.25 -1.07
N ILE A 45 3.53 10.31 -0.55
CA ILE A 45 3.21 9.04 -1.22
C ILE A 45 1.76 9.12 -1.72
N THR A 46 1.55 8.87 -3.00
CA THR A 46 0.22 8.91 -3.64
C THR A 46 -0.12 7.56 -4.24
N PHE A 47 -1.36 7.11 -4.03
CA PHE A 47 -1.98 5.97 -4.71
C PHE A 47 -3.26 6.42 -5.40
N GLN A 48 -3.46 5.97 -6.63
CA GLN A 48 -4.70 6.15 -7.40
C GLN A 48 -5.22 4.76 -7.77
N ALA A 49 -6.47 4.45 -7.44
CA ALA A 49 -7.06 3.13 -7.64
C ALA A 49 -8.56 3.22 -7.96
N ASP A 50 -9.15 2.10 -8.38
CA ASP A 50 -10.61 1.91 -8.53
C ASP A 50 -11.34 1.94 -7.19
N GLY A 51 -10.62 1.70 -6.10
CA GLY A 51 -11.08 1.88 -4.74
C GLY A 51 -10.08 1.34 -3.74
N PHE A 52 -10.33 1.60 -2.45
CA PHE A 52 -9.51 1.09 -1.36
C PHE A 52 -10.36 0.40 -0.29
N MET A 53 -9.75 -0.55 0.39
CA MET A 53 -10.33 -1.30 1.49
C MET A 53 -9.85 -0.76 2.85
N LYS A 54 -10.47 -1.20 3.96
CA LYS A 54 -10.17 -0.68 5.28
C LYS A 54 -8.69 -0.94 5.60
N TYR A 55 -7.97 0.13 5.95
CA TYR A 55 -6.53 0.17 6.23
C TYR A 55 -5.58 -0.10 5.05
N GLN A 56 -6.07 -0.41 3.84
CA GLN A 56 -5.23 -0.82 2.70
C GLN A 56 -4.07 0.14 2.44
N VAL A 57 -4.36 1.43 2.25
CA VAL A 57 -3.34 2.45 1.96
C VAL A 57 -2.30 2.53 3.09
N ARG A 58 -2.74 2.53 4.36
CA ARG A 58 -1.84 2.65 5.51
C ARG A 58 -0.97 1.41 5.72
N ASN A 59 -1.46 0.22 5.37
CA ASN A 59 -0.68 -1.01 5.41
C ASN A 59 0.36 -1.04 4.29
N MET A 60 0.00 -0.64 3.07
CA MET A 60 0.95 -0.50 1.96
C MET A 60 2.05 0.53 2.29
N VAL A 61 1.68 1.68 2.85
CA VAL A 61 2.65 2.68 3.31
C VAL A 61 3.54 2.14 4.42
N GLY A 62 2.99 1.39 5.38
CA GLY A 62 3.78 0.74 6.43
C GLY A 62 4.89 -0.14 5.85
N LEU A 63 4.57 -0.94 4.84
CA LEU A 63 5.55 -1.79 4.15
C LEU A 63 6.62 -0.96 3.42
N LEU A 64 6.21 0.10 2.72
CA LEU A 64 7.16 1.01 2.06
C LEU A 64 8.13 1.65 3.05
N LEU A 65 7.69 2.01 4.26
CA LEU A 65 8.57 2.55 5.30
C LEU A 65 9.60 1.52 5.79
N TYR A 66 9.22 0.23 5.87
CA TYR A 66 10.16 -0.85 6.19
C TYR A 66 11.20 -1.02 5.09
N VAL A 67 10.78 -0.98 3.82
CA VAL A 67 11.71 -1.00 2.67
C VAL A 67 12.60 0.24 2.65
N GLY A 68 12.05 1.42 2.93
CA GLY A 68 12.80 2.68 2.97
C GLY A 68 13.82 2.77 4.10
N SER A 69 13.60 2.04 5.19
CA SER A 69 14.52 1.94 6.32
C SER A 69 15.47 0.74 6.26
N GLY A 70 15.45 -0.03 5.16
CA GLY A 70 16.30 -1.21 4.99
C GLY A 70 15.91 -2.43 5.83
N LYS A 71 14.75 -2.41 6.49
CA LYS A 71 14.24 -3.54 7.30
C LYS A 71 13.63 -4.66 6.45
N LYS A 72 13.29 -4.34 5.19
CA LYS A 72 12.76 -5.27 4.21
C LYS A 72 13.35 -4.99 2.84
N ASP A 73 13.49 -6.04 2.05
CA ASP A 73 13.99 -5.95 0.69
C ASP A 73 12.92 -5.43 -0.28
N VAL A 74 13.35 -4.85 -1.39
CA VAL A 74 12.42 -4.26 -2.38
C VAL A 74 11.47 -5.32 -2.95
N LYS A 75 11.99 -6.53 -3.18
CA LYS A 75 11.22 -7.65 -3.74
C LYS A 75 10.17 -8.21 -2.78
N GLU A 76 10.29 -7.95 -1.47
CA GLU A 76 9.30 -8.42 -0.49
C GLU A 76 7.93 -7.79 -0.69
N VAL A 77 7.83 -6.64 -1.38
CA VAL A 77 6.52 -6.05 -1.70
C VAL A 77 5.70 -6.99 -2.59
N SER A 78 6.28 -7.48 -3.68
CA SER A 78 5.61 -8.47 -4.55
C SER A 78 5.30 -9.74 -3.77
N SER A 79 6.27 -10.27 -3.02
CA SER A 79 6.06 -11.50 -2.24
C SER A 79 4.93 -11.39 -1.21
N ILE A 80 4.76 -10.22 -0.57
CA ILE A 80 3.66 -10.00 0.38
C ILE A 80 2.32 -9.87 -0.34
N ILE A 81 2.26 -9.24 -1.52
CA ILE A 81 1.06 -9.23 -2.36
C ILE A 81 0.68 -10.68 -2.73
N ASP A 82 1.62 -11.44 -3.27
CA ASP A 82 1.42 -12.81 -3.75
C ASP A 82 1.05 -13.79 -2.63
N ALA A 83 1.53 -13.55 -1.41
CA ALA A 83 1.24 -14.40 -0.26
C ALA A 83 -0.24 -14.44 0.11
N LYS A 84 -1.01 -13.37 -0.19
CA LYS A 84 -2.42 -13.22 0.18
C LYS A 84 -2.69 -13.57 1.65
N ASP A 85 -1.72 -13.24 2.51
CA ASP A 85 -1.67 -13.64 3.90
C ASP A 85 -1.36 -12.41 4.76
N ARG A 86 -2.35 -12.02 5.56
CA ARG A 86 -2.27 -10.85 6.44
C ARG A 86 -1.18 -10.99 7.50
N THR A 87 -0.77 -12.20 7.87
CA THR A 87 0.33 -12.41 8.82
C THR A 87 1.69 -11.96 8.26
N LYS A 88 1.80 -11.82 6.93
CA LYS A 88 2.99 -11.29 6.25
C LYS A 88 3.03 -9.77 6.19
N SER A 89 1.95 -9.10 6.59
CA SER A 89 1.89 -7.64 6.65
C SER A 89 2.79 -7.08 7.74
N VAL A 90 3.09 -5.79 7.66
CA VAL A 90 3.85 -5.08 8.69
C VAL A 90 2.95 -4.14 9.48
N LYS A 91 3.52 -3.44 10.47
CA LYS A 91 2.80 -2.46 11.27
C LYS A 91 2.16 -1.39 10.38
N THR A 92 0.86 -1.18 10.58
CA THR A 92 0.09 -0.13 9.90
C THR A 92 0.68 1.25 10.16
N ALA A 93 0.83 2.06 9.11
CA ALA A 93 1.28 3.43 9.26
C ALA A 93 0.30 4.25 10.13
N PRO A 94 0.78 5.25 10.90
CA PRO A 94 -0.09 6.16 11.64
C PRO A 94 -1.12 6.87 10.74
N PRO A 95 -2.33 7.20 11.24
CA PRO A 95 -3.40 7.77 10.42
C PRO A 95 -3.20 9.24 10.01
N GLU A 96 -2.40 10.00 10.77
CA GLU A 96 -2.34 11.47 10.72
C GLU A 96 -1.80 12.02 9.40
N GLY A 97 -1.07 11.19 8.64
CA GLY A 97 -0.54 11.55 7.32
C GLY A 97 -1.42 11.19 6.12
N LEU A 98 -2.55 10.51 6.33
CA LEU A 98 -3.43 10.08 5.25
C LEU A 98 -4.55 11.09 4.98
N TYR A 99 -4.75 11.44 3.71
CA TYR A 99 -5.89 12.26 3.27
C TYR A 99 -6.37 11.84 1.88
N LEU A 100 -7.65 12.09 1.59
CA LEU A 100 -8.22 11.90 0.25
C LEU A 100 -7.91 13.12 -0.62
N LYS A 101 -7.17 12.92 -1.72
CA LYS A 101 -6.74 14.01 -2.60
C LYS A 101 -7.74 14.35 -3.70
N LYS A 102 -8.33 13.34 -4.34
CA LYS A 102 -9.23 13.51 -5.50
C LYS A 102 -10.11 12.28 -5.71
N VAL A 103 -11.34 12.50 -6.17
CA VAL A 103 -12.26 11.49 -6.70
C VAL A 103 -12.46 11.74 -8.20
N TRP A 104 -12.46 10.69 -9.00
CA TRP A 104 -12.73 10.74 -10.44
C TRP A 104 -14.14 10.18 -10.69
N TYR A 105 -14.86 10.79 -11.64
CA TYR A 105 -16.22 10.44 -12.06
C TYR A 105 -16.22 9.99 -13.51
#